data_AF-X1L299-F1
#
_entry.id   AF-X1L299-F1
#
_cell.length_a   1.000
_cell.length_b   1.000
_cell.length_c   1.000
_cell.angle_alpha   90.00
_cell.angle_beta   90.00
_cell.angle_gamma   90.00
#
_symmetry.space_group_name_H-M   'P 1'
#
loop_
_entity.id
_entity.type
_entity.pdbx_description
1 polymer ?
#
loop_
_entity_poly.entity_id
_entity_poly.type
_entity_poly.pdbx_seq_one_letter_code
_entity_poly.pdbx_strand_id
1 'polypeptide(L)'
;FDPLLVHTKAFCRNAAMEFAGALLRPHGEALRPMMELGISLDDVFEAAREAGRQLVRDGKMSAETLDIVSRELVPLEVYVRAANEMFQQALDALKK
;
A
#
# COMPACT_ATOMS: atom_id res chain seq x y z
N PHE A 1 7.16 4.73 -2.92
CA PHE A 1 7.92 3.71 -2.16
C PHE A 1 9.27 3.39 -2.79
N ASP A 2 9.69 4.13 -3.82
CA ASP A 2 10.81 3.73 -4.67
C ASP A 2 12.15 3.67 -3.91
N PRO A 3 12.49 4.61 -3.01
CA PRO A 3 13.70 4.49 -2.20
C PRO A 3 13.71 3.25 -1.30
N LEU A 4 12.55 2.90 -0.70
CA LEU A 4 12.41 1.66 0.08
C LEU A 4 12.65 0.43 -0.81
N LEU A 5 12.05 0.39 -1.99
CA LEU A 5 12.22 -0.73 -2.92
C LEU A 5 13.68 -0.89 -3.38
N VAL A 6 14.36 0.20 -3.70
CA VAL A 6 15.79 0.19 -4.07
C VAL A 6 16.61 -0.39 -2.92
N HIS A 7 16.35 0.06 -1.70
CA HIS A 7 17.06 -0.42 -0.52
C HIS A 7 16.81 -1.91 -0.25
N THR A 8 15.55 -2.35 -0.24
CA THR A 8 15.19 -3.75 0.00
C THR A 8 15.78 -4.69 -1.06
N LYS A 9 15.74 -4.30 -2.34
CA LYS A 9 16.38 -5.07 -3.42
C LYS A 9 17.88 -5.20 -3.24
N ALA A 10 18.55 -4.11 -2.84
CA ALA A 10 19.99 -4.14 -2.55
C ALA A 10 20.30 -5.04 -1.35
N PHE A 11 19.48 -4.99 -0.29
CA PHE A 11 19.59 -5.88 0.86
C PHE A 11 19.47 -7.36 0.46
N CYS A 12 18.42 -7.73 -0.29
CA CYS A 12 18.23 -9.10 -0.76
C CYS A 12 19.46 -9.60 -1.55
N ARG A 13 19.96 -8.78 -2.49
CA ARG A 13 21.16 -9.12 -3.26
C ARG A 13 22.39 -9.36 -2.38
N ASN A 14 22.62 -8.51 -1.39
CA ASN A 14 23.77 -8.63 -0.49
C ASN A 14 23.65 -9.84 0.46
N ALA A 15 22.42 -10.22 0.80
CA ALA A 15 22.13 -11.38 1.63
C ALA A 15 21.98 -12.70 0.84
N ALA A 16 22.26 -12.69 -0.47
CA ALA A 16 22.03 -13.82 -1.38
C ALA A 16 20.58 -14.36 -1.34
N MET A 17 19.61 -13.46 -1.14
CA MET A 17 18.18 -13.77 -1.18
C MET A 17 17.55 -13.27 -2.48
N GLU A 18 16.56 -13.99 -2.98
CA GLU A 18 15.73 -13.53 -4.08
C GLU A 18 14.69 -12.52 -3.61
N PHE A 19 14.50 -11.45 -4.37
CA PHE A 19 13.43 -10.49 -4.14
C PHE A 19 12.16 -10.95 -4.85
N ALA A 20 11.19 -11.46 -4.10
CA ALA A 20 9.97 -12.07 -4.64
C ALA A 20 8.87 -11.05 -5.04
N GLY A 21 9.15 -9.75 -4.93
CA GLY A 21 8.22 -8.66 -5.23
C GLY A 21 7.84 -7.84 -3.99
N ALA A 22 6.96 -6.85 -4.16
CA ALA A 22 6.53 -5.97 -3.09
C ALA A 22 5.04 -5.68 -3.17
N LEU A 23 4.30 -6.16 -2.17
CA LEU A 23 2.89 -5.85 -1.98
C LEU A 23 2.77 -4.51 -1.25
N LEU A 24 2.53 -3.43 -1.99
CA LEU A 24 2.52 -2.07 -1.45
C LEU A 24 1.17 -1.40 -1.65
N ARG A 25 0.72 -0.66 -0.63
CA ARG A 25 -0.53 0.10 -0.64
C ARG A 25 -0.29 1.57 -0.27
N PRO A 26 -0.09 2.47 -1.25
CA PRO A 26 0.14 3.89 -1.00
C PRO A 26 -0.95 4.64 -0.23
N HIS A 27 -2.20 4.15 -0.30
CA HIS A 27 -3.32 4.73 0.43
C HIS A 27 -3.79 3.83 1.60
N GLY A 28 -2.87 3.18 2.30
CA GLY A 28 -3.20 2.27 3.41
C GLY A 28 -4.05 2.93 4.52
N GLU A 29 -3.69 4.14 4.91
CA GLU A 29 -4.41 4.92 5.93
C GLU A 29 -5.82 5.33 5.48
N ALA A 30 -6.08 5.41 4.18
CA ALA A 30 -7.39 5.77 3.64
C ALA A 30 -8.36 4.59 3.55
N LEU A 31 -7.89 3.34 3.68
CA LEU A 31 -8.74 2.15 3.52
C LEU A 31 -9.90 2.13 4.52
N ARG A 32 -9.61 2.30 5.82
CA ARG A 32 -10.63 2.24 6.86
C ARG A 32 -11.68 3.36 6.73
N PRO A 33 -11.31 4.65 6.61
CA PRO A 33 -12.29 5.71 6.37
C PRO A 33 -13.17 5.46 5.13
N MET A 34 -12.59 4.94 4.03
CA MET A 34 -13.36 4.63 2.83
C MET A 34 -14.35 3.49 3.04
N MET A 35 -13.96 2.44 3.76
CA MET A 35 -14.85 1.34 4.13
C MET A 35 -15.99 1.81 5.04
N GLU A 36 -15.73 2.72 5.98
CA GLU A 36 -16.74 3.33 6.85
C GLU A 36 -17.74 4.19 6.05
N LEU A 37 -17.31 4.78 4.93
CA LEU A 37 -18.15 5.48 3.96
C LEU A 37 -18.88 4.55 2.98
N GLY A 38 -18.72 3.23 3.11
CA GLY A 38 -19.36 2.23 2.24
C GLY A 38 -18.74 2.10 0.85
N ILE A 39 -17.53 2.63 0.62
CA ILE A 39 -16.81 2.45 -0.64
C ILE A 39 -16.22 1.03 -0.65
N SER A 40 -16.61 0.22 -1.65
CA SER A 40 -16.04 -1.12 -1.82
C SER A 40 -14.58 -1.04 -2.29
N LEU A 41 -13.74 -1.85 -1.66
CA LEU A 41 -12.32 -2.03 -1.94
C LEU A 41 -12.00 -3.52 -2.12
N ASP A 42 -13.03 -4.33 -2.41
CA ASP A 42 -12.92 -5.80 -2.47
C ASP A 42 -11.93 -6.25 -3.54
N ASP A 43 -11.82 -5.49 -4.63
CA ASP A 43 -10.85 -5.74 -5.70
C ASP A 43 -9.40 -5.65 -5.19
N VAL A 44 -9.11 -4.67 -4.32
CA VAL A 44 -7.79 -4.50 -3.70
C VAL A 44 -7.49 -5.66 -2.76
N PHE A 45 -8.45 -6.08 -1.95
CA PHE A 45 -8.28 -7.18 -0.99
C PHE A 45 -8.15 -8.53 -1.69
N GLU A 46 -8.96 -8.80 -2.71
CA GLU A 46 -8.85 -10.04 -3.50
C GLU A 46 -7.57 -10.09 -4.31
N ALA A 47 -7.09 -8.96 -4.86
CA ALA A 47 -5.79 -8.90 -5.49
C ALA A 47 -4.65 -9.14 -4.49
N ALA A 48 -4.72 -8.57 -3.28
CA ALA A 48 -3.72 -8.84 -2.24
C ALA A 48 -3.71 -10.32 -1.82
N ARG A 49 -4.89 -10.93 -1.73
CA ARG A 49 -5.04 -12.36 -1.46
C ARG A 49 -4.48 -13.22 -2.58
N GLU A 50 -4.71 -12.85 -3.84
CA GLU A 50 -4.13 -13.53 -5.00
C GLU A 50 -2.61 -13.40 -5.05
N ALA A 51 -2.07 -12.23 -4.70
CA ALA A 51 -0.62 -12.02 -4.62
C ALA A 51 0.02 -13.02 -3.64
N GLY A 52 -0.61 -13.27 -2.49
CA GLY A 52 -0.18 -14.31 -1.55
C GLY A 52 -0.21 -15.71 -2.15
N ARG A 53 -1.25 -16.06 -2.92
CA ARG A 53 -1.34 -17.37 -3.61
C ARG A 53 -0.26 -17.53 -4.67
N GLN A 54 -0.02 -16.50 -5.48
CA GLN A 54 1.05 -16.48 -6.48
C GLN A 54 2.42 -16.63 -5.84
N LEU A 55 2.67 -15.94 -4.73
CA LEU A 55 3.94 -16.05 -4.01
C LEU A 55 4.21 -17.49 -3.55
N VAL A 56 3.21 -18.17 -2.98
CA VAL A 56 3.36 -19.56 -2.51
C VAL A 56 3.51 -20.54 -3.69
N ARG A 57 2.73 -20.37 -4.75
CA ARG A 57 2.68 -21.31 -5.89
C ARG A 57 3.83 -21.12 -6.87
N ASP A 58 4.15 -19.87 -7.18
CA ASP A 58 5.00 -19.47 -8.30
C ASP A 58 6.33 -18.84 -7.83
N GLY A 59 6.48 -18.57 -6.52
CA GLY A 59 7.64 -17.89 -5.94
C GLY A 59 7.69 -16.38 -6.20
N LYS A 60 6.69 -15.83 -6.89
CA LYS A 60 6.64 -14.43 -7.32
C LYS A 60 5.20 -13.93 -7.47
N MET A 61 5.01 -12.62 -7.39
CA MET A 61 3.73 -11.95 -7.65
C MET A 61 3.71 -11.36 -9.07
N SER A 62 2.58 -11.41 -9.75
CA SER A 62 2.44 -10.80 -11.08
C SER A 62 2.35 -9.27 -10.97
N ALA A 63 2.84 -8.56 -11.99
CA ALA A 63 2.76 -7.11 -12.05
C ALA A 63 1.29 -6.63 -12.05
N GLU A 64 0.42 -7.28 -12.83
CA GLU A 64 -1.01 -6.98 -12.89
C GLU A 64 -1.69 -7.04 -11.52
N THR A 65 -1.42 -8.09 -10.72
CA THR A 65 -1.98 -8.21 -9.37
C THR A 65 -1.46 -7.09 -8.47
N LEU A 66 -0.18 -6.74 -8.56
CA LEU A 66 0.41 -5.64 -7.78
C LEU A 66 -0.12 -4.26 -8.20
N ASP A 67 -0.43 -4.07 -9.48
CA ASP A 67 -1.02 -2.83 -10.01
C ASP A 67 -2.43 -2.62 -9.45
N ILE A 68 -3.25 -3.68 -9.35
CA ILE A 68 -4.58 -3.60 -8.72
C ILE A 68 -4.44 -3.22 -7.24
N VAL A 69 -3.52 -3.86 -6.51
CA VAL A 69 -3.30 -3.56 -5.08
C VAL A 69 -2.82 -2.11 -4.88
N SER A 70 -1.97 -1.63 -5.78
CA SER A 70 -1.34 -0.31 -5.66
C SER A 70 -2.14 0.82 -6.31
N ARG A 71 -3.25 0.53 -7.01
CA ARG A 71 -4.06 1.52 -7.72
C ARG A 71 -4.41 2.75 -6.86
N GLU A 72 -4.47 3.90 -7.51
CA GLU A 72 -4.89 5.14 -6.88
C GLU A 72 -6.36 5.02 -6.45
N LEU A 73 -6.67 5.41 -5.20
CA LEU A 73 -8.05 5.47 -4.71
C LEU A 73 -8.61 6.88 -4.75
N VAL A 74 -7.74 7.86 -4.55
CA VAL A 74 -8.06 9.29 -4.56
C VAL A 74 -6.89 10.04 -5.17
N PRO A 75 -7.14 11.15 -5.88
CA PRO A 75 -6.09 12.03 -6.38
C PRO A 75 -5.13 12.44 -5.26
N LEU A 76 -3.85 12.57 -5.59
CA LEU A 76 -2.79 12.99 -4.68
C LEU A 76 -3.15 14.24 -3.86
N GLU A 77 -3.69 15.28 -4.49
CA GLU A 77 -4.03 16.54 -3.83
C GLU A 77 -5.11 16.36 -2.76
N VAL A 78 -6.08 15.48 -3.03
CA VAL A 78 -7.16 15.14 -2.08
C VAL A 78 -6.57 14.37 -0.90
N TYR A 79 -5.68 13.41 -1.16
CA TYR A 79 -5.02 12.62 -0.13
C TYR A 79 -4.17 13.50 0.80
N VAL A 80 -3.33 14.38 0.24
CA VAL A 80 -2.45 15.26 1.01
C VAL A 80 -3.25 16.24 1.86
N ARG A 81 -4.33 16.82 1.31
CA ARG A 81 -5.20 17.72 2.07
C ARG A 81 -5.83 17.00 3.27
N ALA A 82 -6.43 15.83 3.05
CA ALA A 82 -7.06 15.05 4.12
C ALA A 82 -6.05 14.62 5.20
N ALA A 83 -4.84 14.20 4.80
CA ALA A 83 -3.78 13.84 5.75
C ALA A 83 -3.34 15.05 6.60
N ASN A 84 -3.16 16.22 5.98
CA ASN A 84 -2.79 17.44 6.71
C ASN A 84 -3.88 17.87 7.70
N GLU A 85 -5.15 17.80 7.31
CA GLU A 85 -6.28 18.10 8.20
C GLU A 85 -6.30 17.14 9.41
N MET A 86 -6.12 15.83 9.17
CA MET A 86 -6.03 14.82 10.23
C MET A 86 -4.89 15.11 11.21
N PHE A 87 -3.69 15.43 10.71
CA PHE A 87 -2.56 15.77 11.56
C PHE A 87 -2.79 17.06 12.35
N GLN A 88 -3.39 18.08 11.73
CA GLN A 88 -3.70 19.32 12.41
C GLN A 88 -4.68 19.11 13.58
N GLN A 89 -5.74 18.30 13.36
CA GLN A 89 -6.68 17.93 14.43
C GLN A 89 -5.98 17.22 15.60
N ALA A 90 -5.09 16.28 15.30
CA ALA A 90 -4.32 15.57 16.32
C ALA A 90 -3.40 16.53 17.12
N LEU A 91 -2.73 17.46 16.44
CA LEU A 91 -1.88 18.46 17.10
C LEU A 91 -2.68 19.42 17.99
N ASP A 92 -3.87 19.82 17.57
CA ASP A 92 -4.71 20.74 18.36
C ASP A 92 -5.35 20.05 19.56
N ALA A 93 -5.62 18.75 19.48
CA ALA A 93 -6.07 17.95 20.61
C ALA A 93 -5.01 17.84 21.72
N LEU A 94 -3.72 17.86 21.37
CA LEU A 94 -2.60 17.81 22.33
C LEU A 94 -2.30 19.16 23.01
N LYS A 95 -2.84 20.27 22.49
CA LYS A 95 -2.68 21.61 23.08
C LYS A 95 -3.76 21.96 24.11
N LYS A 96 -4.78 21.11 24.26
CA LYS A 96 -5.84 21.24 25.25
C LYS A 96 -5.50 20.45 26.51
#